data_AF-A0A964JBR0-F1
#
_entry.id   AF-A0A964JBR0-F1
#
_cell.length_a   1.000
_cell.length_b   1.000
_cell.length_c   1.000
_cell.angle_alpha   90.00
_cell.angle_beta   90.00
_cell.angle_gamma   90.00
#
_symmetry.space_group_name_H-M   'P 1'
#
loop_
_entity.id
_entity.type
_entity.pdbx_description
1 polymer ?
#
loop_
_entity_poly.entity_id
_entity_poly.type
_entity_poly.pdbx_seq_one_letter_code
_entity_poly.pdbx_strand_id
1 'polypeptide(L)'
;MKKIIFIFIFIFIFYSTLTFAEKIERLGLYNIQELLEDDNLTFKTASLWGAQYEAKILKKDHDIVIIDTPPKIESDARPSIEAAD
;
A
#
# COMPACT_ATOMS: atom_id res chain seq x y z
N MET A 1 13.06 -12.17 -11.22
CA MET A 1 13.66 -11.13 -10.34
C MET A 1 12.64 -10.83 -9.27
N LYS A 2 13.08 -10.66 -8.02
CA LYS A 2 12.18 -10.57 -6.87
C LYS A 2 11.41 -9.26 -6.91
N LYS A 3 10.12 -9.33 -7.22
CA LYS A 3 9.25 -8.16 -7.20
C LYS A 3 8.97 -7.83 -5.73
N ILE A 4 9.41 -6.66 -5.29
CA ILE A 4 9.18 -6.15 -3.94
C ILE A 4 8.10 -5.08 -4.06
N ILE A 5 7.14 -5.09 -3.13
CA ILE A 5 6.04 -4.13 -3.11
C ILE A 5 5.87 -3.48 -1.74
N PHE A 6 5.57 -2.19 -1.74
CA PHE A 6 5.19 -1.40 -0.56
C PHE A 6 3.68 -1.12 -0.59
N ILE A 7 2.98 -1.47 0.48
CA ILE A 7 1.58 -1.06 0.74
C ILE A 7 1.62 0.02 1.81
N PHE A 8 1.36 1.27 1.44
CA PHE A 8 1.20 2.35 2.41
C PHE A 8 -0.24 2.37 2.91
N ILE A 9 -0.42 2.17 4.21
CA ILE A 9 -1.74 2.22 4.85
C ILE A 9 -1.96 3.62 5.43
N PHE A 10 -2.98 4.36 5.00
CA PHE A 10 -3.32 5.66 5.61
C PHE A 10 -4.48 5.54 6.59
N ILE A 11 -4.34 6.14 7.79
CA ILE A 11 -5.48 6.56 8.60
C ILE A 11 -5.94 7.93 8.06
N PHE A 12 -7.11 7.96 7.45
CA PHE A 12 -7.75 9.21 7.08
C PHE A 12 -8.46 9.80 8.29
N ILE A 13 -7.81 10.72 9.00
CA ILE A 13 -8.52 11.61 9.93
C ILE A 13 -9.23 12.66 9.06
N PHE A 14 -10.50 12.39 8.74
CA PHE A 14 -11.68 13.23 8.42
C PHE A 14 -11.58 14.76 8.07
N TYR A 15 -10.42 15.38 7.85
CA TYR A 15 -10.27 16.83 7.71
C TYR A 15 -10.20 17.36 6.27
N SER A 16 -10.00 16.49 5.27
CA SER A 16 -10.09 16.87 3.85
C SER A 16 -11.21 16.10 3.17
N THR A 17 -11.91 16.75 2.25
CA THR A 17 -12.93 16.08 1.42
C THR A 17 -12.32 14.85 0.72
N LEU A 18 -13.07 13.75 0.72
CA LEU A 18 -12.64 12.44 0.20
C LEU A 18 -12.00 12.55 -1.19
N THR A 19 -12.55 13.42 -2.04
CA THR A 19 -12.09 13.67 -3.42
C THR A 19 -10.80 14.46 -3.55
N PHE A 20 -10.49 15.36 -2.61
CA PHE A 20 -9.23 16.13 -2.66
C PHE A 20 -8.05 15.28 -2.20
N ALA A 21 -8.28 14.50 -1.14
CA ALA A 21 -7.37 13.48 -0.64
C ALA A 21 -6.93 12.49 -1.73
N GLU A 22 -7.90 11.87 -2.40
CA GLU A 22 -7.66 10.90 -3.49
C GLU A 22 -6.81 11.50 -4.63
N LYS A 23 -6.99 12.79 -4.93
CA LYS A 23 -6.26 13.45 -6.01
C LYS A 23 -4.80 13.71 -5.66
N ILE A 24 -4.52 14.17 -4.44
CA ILE A 24 -3.15 14.39 -3.95
C ILE A 24 -2.42 13.05 -3.82
N GLU A 25 -3.11 12.03 -3.32
CA GLU A 25 -2.59 10.66 -3.24
C GLU A 25 -2.23 10.15 -4.64
N ARG A 26 -3.16 10.18 -5.61
CA ARG A 26 -2.89 9.74 -6.99
C ARG A 26 -1.68 10.44 -7.61
N LEU A 27 -1.52 11.75 -7.40
CA LEU A 27 -0.38 12.50 -7.90
C LEU A 27 0.95 12.06 -7.26
N GLY A 28 0.96 11.80 -5.95
CA GLY A 28 2.11 11.20 -5.28
C GLY A 28 2.45 9.81 -5.81
N LEU A 29 1.43 8.98 -6.07
CA LEU A 29 1.62 7.62 -6.61
C LEU A 29 2.21 7.62 -8.01
N TYR A 30 1.72 8.46 -8.92
CA TYR A 30 2.23 8.47 -10.29
C TYR A 30 3.75 8.72 -10.33
N ASN A 31 4.22 9.68 -9.52
CA ASN A 31 5.65 9.99 -9.44
C ASN A 31 6.46 8.84 -8.82
N ILE A 32 5.91 8.15 -7.80
CA ILE A 32 6.59 7.02 -7.15
C ILE A 32 6.63 5.80 -8.08
N GLN A 33 5.53 5.52 -8.78
CA GLN A 33 5.43 4.41 -9.73
C GLN A 33 6.43 4.61 -10.88
N GLU A 34 6.50 5.82 -11.45
CA GLU A 34 7.47 6.17 -12.49
C GLU A 34 8.91 6.00 -12.01
N LEU A 35 9.19 6.32 -10.73
CA LEU A 35 10.53 6.14 -10.14
C LEU A 35 10.91 4.67 -9.91
N LEU A 36 9.92 3.78 -9.73
CA LEU A 36 10.10 2.40 -9.30
C LEU A 36 9.95 1.38 -10.44
N GLU A 37 9.36 1.78 -11.57
CA GLU A 37 9.09 0.90 -12.72
C GLU A 37 10.37 0.26 -13.30
N ASP A 38 11.50 0.97 -13.27
CA ASP A 38 12.78 0.48 -13.79
C ASP A 38 13.37 -0.68 -12.96
N ASP A 39 12.97 -0.83 -11.69
CA ASP A 39 13.57 -1.78 -10.75
C ASP A 39 12.77 -3.09 -10.56
N ASN A 40 11.73 -3.33 -11.37
CA ASN A 40 10.74 -4.41 -11.17
C ASN A 40 10.02 -4.33 -9.80
N LEU A 41 9.88 -3.12 -9.27
CA LEU A 41 9.18 -2.84 -8.04
C LEU A 41 7.73 -2.46 -8.37
N THR A 42 6.79 -2.92 -7.56
CA THR A 42 5.39 -2.53 -7.69
C THR A 42 5.04 -1.69 -6.46
N PHE A 43 4.34 -0.57 -6.62
CA PHE A 43 3.87 0.23 -5.49
C PHE A 43 2.35 0.29 -5.46
N LYS A 44 1.76 0.16 -4.27
CA LYS A 44 0.31 0.28 -4.09
C LYS A 44 -0.02 1.04 -2.81
N THR A 45 -1.10 1.81 -2.85
CA THR A 45 -1.72 2.34 -1.63
C THR A 45 -3.03 1.62 -1.38
N ALA A 46 -3.36 1.47 -0.11
CA ALA A 46 -4.62 0.90 0.30
C ALA A 46 -5.08 1.55 1.60
N SER A 47 -6.40 1.61 1.78
CA SER A 47 -6.95 1.87 3.10
C SER A 47 -6.59 0.72 4.05
N LEU A 48 -6.65 0.97 5.36
CA LEU A 48 -6.49 -0.03 6.43
C LEU A 48 -7.27 -1.32 6.13
N TRP A 49 -8.52 -1.17 5.66
CA TRP A 49 -9.44 -2.27 5.37
C TRP A 49 -9.17 -2.94 4.02
N GLY A 50 -8.69 -2.19 3.04
CA GLY A 50 -8.37 -2.68 1.69
C GLY A 50 -6.99 -3.35 1.58
N ALA A 51 -6.07 -3.02 2.49
CA ALA A 51 -4.69 -3.51 2.47
C ALA A 51 -4.60 -5.03 2.51
N GLN A 52 -5.50 -5.70 3.24
CA GLN A 52 -5.55 -7.17 3.30
C GLN A 52 -5.89 -7.81 1.94
N TYR A 53 -6.76 -7.17 1.16
CA TYR A 53 -7.18 -7.66 -0.14
C TYR A 53 -6.06 -7.49 -1.16
N GLU A 54 -5.42 -6.32 -1.15
CA GLU A 54 -4.26 -6.04 -2.00
C GLU A 54 -3.09 -6.98 -1.66
N ALA A 55 -2.76 -7.16 -0.39
CA ALA A 55 -1.71 -8.08 0.08
C ALA A 55 -1.92 -9.51 -0.47
N LYS A 56 -3.16 -10.03 -0.39
CA LYS A 56 -3.51 -11.37 -0.90
C LYS A 56 -3.34 -11.53 -2.41
N ILE A 57 -3.63 -10.48 -3.18
CA ILE A 57 -3.43 -10.49 -4.63
C ILE A 57 -1.94 -10.50 -4.93
N LEU A 58 -1.20 -9.61 -4.26
CA LEU A 58 0.22 -9.38 -4.52
C LEU A 58 1.09 -10.57 -4.19
N LYS A 59 0.77 -11.30 -3.10
CA LYS A 59 1.45 -12.54 -2.71
C LYS A 59 1.57 -13.55 -3.85
N LYS A 60 0.64 -13.56 -4.80
CA LYS A 60 0.65 -14.52 -5.93
C LYS A 60 1.79 -14.27 -6.90
N ASP A 61 2.18 -13.01 -7.08
CA ASP A 61 3.07 -12.56 -8.15
C ASP A 61 4.37 -11.93 -7.63
N HIS A 62 4.54 -11.82 -6.30
CA HIS A 62 5.64 -11.11 -5.64
C HIS A 62 6.28 -11.99 -4.56
N ASP A 63 7.62 -11.94 -4.47
CA ASP A 63 8.38 -12.73 -3.49
C ASP A 63 8.41 -12.07 -2.10
N ILE A 64 8.26 -10.74 -2.05
CA ILE A 64 8.31 -9.96 -0.81
C ILE A 64 7.22 -8.89 -0.86
N VAL A 65 6.39 -8.85 0.17
CA VAL A 65 5.40 -7.81 0.41
C VAL A 65 5.81 -7.04 1.66
N ILE A 66 6.00 -5.73 1.52
CA ILE A 66 6.28 -4.78 2.59
C ILE A 66 5.00 -3.99 2.84
N ILE A 67 4.55 -3.97 4.07
CA ILE A 67 3.36 -3.21 4.48
C ILE A 67 3.86 -2.10 5.40
N ASP A 68 3.77 -0.86 4.93
CA ASP A 68 4.15 0.33 5.67
C ASP A 68 2.91 0.99 6.26
N THR A 69 2.88 1.07 7.59
CA THR A 69 1.70 1.46 8.35
C THR A 69 2.10 2.54 9.36
N PRO A 70 1.29 3.61 9.54
CA PRO A 70 1.46 4.61 10.59
C PRO A 70 1.79 4.01 11.95
N PRO A 71 2.44 4.75 12.85
CA PRO A 71 2.74 4.25 14.19
C PRO A 71 1.46 3.93 14.96
N LYS A 72 1.47 2.83 15.72
CA LYS A 72 0.41 2.36 16.66
C LYS A 72 -0.83 1.70 16.05
N ILE A 73 -0.74 1.14 14.84
CA ILE A 73 -1.85 0.42 14.19
C ILE A 73 -1.54 -1.05 13.89
N GLU A 74 -0.64 -1.66 14.66
CA GLU A 74 -0.25 -3.08 14.47
C GLU A 74 -1.44 -4.04 14.48
N SER A 75 -2.46 -3.78 15.31
CA SER A 75 -3.70 -4.59 15.32
C SER A 75 -4.44 -4.53 13.98
N ASP A 76 -4.41 -3.38 13.33
CA ASP A 76 -5.15 -3.12 12.10
C ASP A 76 -4.35 -3.55 10.86
N ALA A 77 -3.02 -3.57 10.97
CA ALA A 77 -2.12 -4.11 9.96
C ALA A 77 -2.09 -5.65 9.94
N ARG A 78 -2.36 -6.29 11.10
CA ARG A 78 -2.24 -7.74 11.27
C ARG A 78 -3.00 -8.57 10.22
N PRO A 79 -4.27 -8.28 9.87
CA PRO A 79 -4.98 -9.02 8.82
C PRO A 79 -4.28 -8.96 7.45
N SER A 80 -3.55 -7.87 7.18
CA SER A 80 -2.84 -7.67 5.92
C SER A 80 -1.51 -8.43 5.90
N ILE A 81 -0.81 -8.47 7.05
CA ILE A 81 0.38 -9.29 7.24
C ILE A 81 0.02 -10.78 7.10
N GLU A 82 -1.04 -11.23 7.79
CA GLU A 82 -1.55 -12.60 7.70
C GLU A 82 -2.02 -12.97 6.27
N ALA A 83 -2.50 -12.01 5.49
CA ALA A 83 -2.88 -12.23 4.09
C ALA A 83 -1.69 -12.29 3.13
N ALA A 84 -0.54 -11.70 3.52
CA ALA A 84 0.69 -11.68 2.76
C ALA A 84 1.60 -12.88 3.06
N ASP A 85 1.56 -13.42 4.28
CA ASP A 85 2.24 -14.67 4.68
C ASP A 85 1.62 -15.90 3.98
#